data_AF-A0A8I1I5P0-F1
#
_entry.id   AF-A0A8I1I5P0-F1
#
_cell.length_a   1.000
_cell.length_b   1.000
_cell.length_c   1.000
_cell.angle_alpha   90.00
_cell.angle_beta   90.00
_cell.angle_gamma   90.00
#
_symmetry.space_group_name_H-M   'P 1'
#
loop_
_entity.id
_entity.type
_entity.pdbx_description
1 polymer ?
#
loop_
_entity_poly.entity_id
_entity_poly.type
_entity_poly.pdbx_seq_one_letter_code
_entity_poly.pdbx_strand_id
1 'polypeptide(L)'
;MYIRRAQIKSRKDGGKYYTYRLVESKRTATGVKQYTLLNLGTDFSLPREQWPDLARRVEDILSGQQSLFEIDSDIEKTAQDIAAKLIVSQHNTSQPGGTDYREVDLDTIDLSRPRSVGAEHVSLEALRMLGLEKKLAELGVQRTTNSRCHRDDHRQSLRTRQRVGNPSMAPGSLRTGGAHRL
;
A
#
# COMPACT_ATOMS: atom_id res chain seq x y z
N MET A 1 14.90 -17.22 1.55
CA MET A 1 15.59 -16.02 2.11
C MET A 1 16.62 -16.50 3.13
N TYR A 2 17.58 -15.66 3.54
CA TYR A 2 18.49 -16.02 4.65
C TYR A 2 19.05 -14.79 5.39
N ILE A 3 19.52 -15.00 6.61
CA ILE A 3 20.17 -13.96 7.43
C ILE A 3 21.68 -14.08 7.28
N ARG A 4 22.33 -12.98 6.93
CA ARG A 4 23.79 -12.87 6.92
C ARG A 4 24.30 -12.03 8.08
N ARG A 5 25.42 -12.45 8.65
CA ARG A 5 26.19 -11.69 9.63
C ARG A 5 27.38 -11.03 8.95
N ALA A 6 27.56 -9.73 9.15
CA ALA A 6 28.74 -9.00 8.72
C ALA A 6 29.49 -8.48 9.95
N GLN A 7 30.81 -8.70 9.98
CA GLN A 7 31.68 -8.16 11.02
C GLN A 7 32.15 -6.77 10.61
N ILE A 8 32.02 -5.80 11.51
CA ILE A 8 32.48 -4.43 11.32
C ILE A 8 33.51 -4.11 12.39
N LYS A 9 34.58 -3.42 11.99
CA LYS A 9 35.58 -2.87 12.90
C LYS A 9 35.10 -1.48 13.34
N SER A 10 34.96 -1.25 14.64
CA SER A 10 34.66 0.08 15.17
C SER A 10 35.84 1.01 14.94
N ARG A 11 35.58 2.19 14.36
CA ARG A 11 36.60 3.23 14.18
C ARG A 11 36.93 3.97 15.48
N LYS A 12 36.04 3.94 16.48
CA LYS A 12 36.18 4.71 17.72
C LYS A 12 36.83 3.90 18.85
N ASP A 13 36.38 2.66 19.05
CA ASP A 13 36.82 1.85 20.19
C ASP A 13 37.71 0.65 19.81
N GLY A 14 38.01 0.47 18.52
CA GLY A 14 38.76 -0.70 18.03
C GLY A 14 38.04 -2.05 18.18
N GLY A 15 36.92 -2.09 18.92
CA GLY A 15 36.07 -3.26 19.09
C GLY A 15 35.45 -3.77 17.79
N LYS A 16 35.24 -5.08 17.72
CA LYS A 16 34.52 -5.72 16.61
C LYS A 16 33.05 -5.84 17.00
N TYR A 17 32.15 -5.38 16.13
CA TYR A 17 30.72 -5.62 16.29
C TYR A 17 30.16 -6.35 15.08
N TYR A 18 29.03 -7.02 15.29
CA TYR A 18 28.34 -7.76 14.24
C TYR A 18 27.05 -7.02 13.87
N THR A 19 26.78 -6.94 12.57
CA THR A 19 25.49 -6.49 12.06
C THR A 19 24.83 -7.60 11.25
N TYR A 20 23.51 -7.62 11.31
CA TYR A 20 22.69 -8.65 10.67
C TYR A 20 21.83 -8.04 9.57
N ARG A 21 21.65 -8.81 8.48
CA ARG A 21 20.86 -8.39 7.32
C ARG A 21 20.04 -9.56 6.81
N LEU A 22 18.78 -9.32 6.49
CA LEU A 22 17.94 -10.25 5.73
C LEU A 22 18.22 -10.08 4.24
N VAL A 23 18.49 -11.19 3.56
CA VAL A 23 18.90 -11.22 2.16
C VAL A 23 18.05 -12.21 1.38
N GLU A 24 17.74 -11.83 0.15
CA GLU A 24 17.09 -12.66 -0.85
C GLU A 24 18.07 -12.97 -1.99
N SER A 25 18.11 -14.22 -2.43
CA SER A 25 18.88 -14.64 -3.60
C SER A 25 17.92 -14.86 -4.76
N LYS A 26 18.06 -14.09 -5.84
CA LYS A 26 17.27 -14.27 -7.07
C LYS A 26 18.16 -14.74 -8.22
N ARG A 27 17.66 -15.68 -9.02
CA ARG A 27 18.31 -16.07 -10.28
C ARG A 27 17.97 -15.03 -11.34
N THR A 28 19.00 -14.51 -11.99
CA THR A 28 18.94 -13.60 -13.14
C THR A 28 19.54 -14.30 -14.36
N ALA A 29 19.30 -13.78 -15.55
CA ALA A 29 19.86 -14.31 -16.80
C ALA A 29 21.40 -14.51 -16.76
N THR A 30 22.12 -13.71 -15.97
CA THR A 30 23.58 -13.74 -15.83
C THR A 30 24.09 -14.54 -14.62
N GLY A 31 23.19 -15.10 -13.79
CA GLY A 31 23.56 -15.86 -12.60
C GLY A 31 22.73 -15.52 -11.35
N VAL A 32 23.17 -15.97 -10.18
CA VAL A 32 22.47 -15.69 -8.91
C VAL A 32 22.92 -14.34 -8.36
N LYS A 33 21.98 -13.42 -8.13
CA LYS A 33 22.24 -12.13 -7.50
C LYS A 33 21.58 -12.06 -6.13
N GLN A 34 22.29 -11.48 -5.17
CA GLN A 34 21.82 -11.29 -3.80
C GLN A 34 21.32 -9.86 -3.58
N TYR A 35 20.15 -9.71 -2.96
CA TYR A 35 19.50 -8.45 -2.65
C TYR A 35 19.31 -8.34 -1.13
N THR A 36 19.72 -7.22 -0.54
CA THR A 36 19.43 -6.96 0.88
C THR A 36 18.03 -6.41 1.00
N LEU A 37 17.17 -7.11 1.74
CA LEU A 37 15.78 -6.72 1.94
C LEU A 37 15.64 -5.78 3.14
N LEU A 38 16.25 -6.15 4.27
CA LEU A 38 16.15 -5.41 5.51
C LEU A 38 17.46 -5.46 6.29
N ASN A 39 17.87 -4.32 6.85
CA ASN A 39 18.95 -4.26 7.82
C ASN A 39 18.36 -4.52 9.21
N LEU A 40 18.81 -5.58 9.86
CA LEU A 40 18.32 -5.98 11.19
C LEU A 40 19.11 -5.27 12.32
N GLY A 41 20.26 -4.69 12.01
CA GLY A 41 21.06 -3.92 12.97
C GLY A 41 22.00 -4.79 13.80
N THR A 42 22.40 -4.30 14.97
CA THR A 42 23.29 -4.98 15.94
C THR A 42 22.52 -5.73 17.01
N ASP A 43 21.29 -5.30 17.32
CA ASP A 43 20.50 -5.75 18.47
C ASP A 43 19.64 -7.00 18.17
N PHE A 44 20.09 -7.80 17.20
CA PHE A 44 19.40 -9.03 16.81
C PHE A 44 19.84 -10.18 17.72
N SER A 45 18.94 -10.62 18.59
CA SER A 45 19.22 -11.53 19.71
C SER A 45 19.01 -13.02 19.42
N LEU A 46 18.39 -13.39 18.29
CA LEU A 46 18.05 -14.78 18.02
C LEU A 46 19.30 -15.65 17.76
N PRO A 47 19.38 -16.86 18.37
CA PRO A 47 20.44 -17.83 18.11
C PRO A 47 20.58 -18.17 16.63
N ARG A 48 21.81 -18.49 16.20
CA ARG A 48 22.12 -18.74 14.77
C ARG A 48 21.37 -19.94 14.22
N GLU A 49 21.10 -20.90 15.08
CA GLU A 49 20.40 -22.15 14.80
C GLU A 49 18.96 -21.87 14.34
N GLN A 50 18.35 -20.80 14.84
CA GLN A 50 16.97 -20.43 14.54
C GLN A 50 16.82 -19.51 13.31
N TRP A 51 17.92 -19.01 12.74
CA TRP A 51 17.86 -18.09 11.59
C TRP A 51 17.21 -18.68 10.34
N PRO A 52 17.45 -19.96 9.97
CA PRO A 52 16.78 -20.58 8.83
C PRO A 52 15.27 -20.66 9.03
N ASP A 53 14.83 -20.99 10.25
CA ASP A 53 13.40 -21.11 10.58
C ASP A 53 12.72 -19.74 10.59
N LEU A 54 13.38 -18.72 11.14
CA LEU A 54 12.90 -17.34 11.04
C LEU A 54 12.79 -16.89 9.58
N ALA A 55 13.82 -17.15 8.77
CA ALA A 55 13.81 -16.74 7.36
C ALA A 55 12.71 -17.45 6.56
N ARG A 56 12.50 -18.75 6.80
CA ARG A 56 11.40 -19.51 6.20
C ARG A 56 10.06 -18.93 6.64
N ARG A 57 9.88 -18.66 7.94
CA ARG A 57 8.62 -18.14 8.45
C ARG A 57 8.29 -16.75 7.89
N VAL A 58 9.30 -15.89 7.71
CA VAL A 58 9.11 -14.60 7.02
C VAL A 58 8.63 -14.80 5.58
N GLU A 59 9.18 -15.78 4.86
CA GLU A 59 8.70 -16.09 3.50
C GLU A 59 7.26 -16.60 3.49
N ASP A 60 6.90 -17.48 4.43
CA ASP A 60 5.54 -17.98 4.57
C ASP A 60 4.54 -16.84 4.82
N ILE A 61 4.88 -15.89 5.69
CA ILE A 61 4.02 -14.71 5.94
C ILE A 61 3.87 -13.86 4.67
N LEU A 62 4.97 -13.64 3.93
CA LEU A 62 4.93 -12.85 2.70
C LEU A 62 4.18 -13.55 1.56
N SER A 63 4.12 -14.87 1.55
CA SER A 63 3.35 -15.66 0.58
C SER A 63 1.89 -15.89 1.02
N GLY A 64 1.51 -15.48 2.24
CA GLY A 64 0.19 -15.74 2.82
C GLY A 64 0.00 -17.18 3.31
N GLN A 65 1.08 -17.95 3.44
CA GLN A 65 1.05 -19.31 3.94
C GLN A 65 0.95 -19.34 5.47
N GLN A 66 -0.09 -20.01 5.97
CA GLN A 66 -0.25 -20.28 7.38
C GLN A 66 0.65 -21.43 7.82
N SER A 67 1.14 -21.36 9.07
CA SER A 67 1.90 -22.47 9.63
C SER A 67 0.98 -23.67 9.90
N LEU A 68 1.43 -24.85 9.53
CA LEU A 68 0.76 -26.12 9.85
C LEU A 68 1.11 -26.62 11.26
N PHE A 69 2.21 -26.13 11.83
CA PHE A 69 2.75 -26.56 13.12
C PHE A 69 2.92 -25.37 14.07
N GLU A 70 2.96 -25.64 15.37
CA GLU A 70 3.29 -24.62 16.37
C GLU A 70 4.74 -24.16 16.20
N ILE A 71 4.91 -22.85 16.07
CA ILE A 71 6.21 -22.19 15.97
C ILE A 71 6.50 -21.51 17.32
N ASP A 72 7.77 -21.48 17.70
CA ASP A 72 8.23 -20.71 18.85
C ASP A 72 7.72 -19.25 18.78
N SER A 73 7.14 -18.78 19.87
CA SER A 73 6.57 -17.44 19.97
C SER A 73 7.57 -16.32 19.65
N ASP A 74 8.84 -16.51 19.99
CA ASP A 74 9.88 -15.51 19.74
C ASP A 74 10.20 -15.40 18.25
N ILE A 75 10.20 -16.54 17.55
CA ILE A 75 10.39 -16.61 16.10
C ILE A 75 9.18 -16.00 15.40
N GLU A 76 7.96 -16.38 15.80
CA GLU A 76 6.72 -15.88 15.18
C GLU A 76 6.63 -14.36 15.31
N LYS A 77 6.82 -13.82 16.52
CA LYS A 77 6.78 -12.37 16.76
C LYS A 77 7.81 -11.63 15.90
N THR A 78 9.04 -12.14 15.88
CA THR A 78 10.12 -11.52 15.11
C THR A 78 9.84 -11.60 13.60
N ALA A 79 9.28 -12.71 13.12
CA ALA A 79 8.92 -12.90 11.71
C ALA A 79 7.83 -11.92 11.28
N GLN A 80 6.78 -11.78 12.09
CA GLN A 80 5.68 -10.83 11.86
C GLN A 80 6.18 -9.38 11.80
N ASP A 81 7.06 -8.99 12.73
CA ASP A 81 7.66 -7.65 12.74
C ASP A 81 8.50 -7.37 11.50
N ILE A 82 9.29 -8.35 11.06
CA ILE A 82 10.11 -8.24 9.84
C ILE A 82 9.20 -8.17 8.60
N ALA A 83 8.21 -9.04 8.48
CA ALA A 83 7.28 -9.07 7.36
C ALA A 83 6.51 -7.74 7.24
N ALA A 84 6.00 -7.21 8.35
CA ALA A 84 5.32 -5.92 8.39
C ALA A 84 6.21 -4.76 7.90
N LYS A 85 7.50 -4.77 8.25
CA LYS A 85 8.46 -3.77 7.74
C LYS A 85 8.69 -3.91 6.24
N LEU A 86 8.78 -5.14 5.74
CA LEU A 86 8.98 -5.42 4.31
C LEU A 86 7.77 -4.98 3.47
N ILE A 87 6.55 -5.29 3.89
CA ILE A 87 5.31 -4.90 3.21
C ILE A 87 5.24 -3.37 3.05
N VAL A 88 5.51 -2.64 4.14
CA VAL A 88 5.53 -1.16 4.11
C VAL A 88 6.60 -0.62 3.17
N SER A 89 7.79 -1.24 3.13
CA SER A 89 8.87 -0.79 2.25
C SER A 89 8.57 -1.01 0.76
N GLN A 90 7.89 -2.11 0.41
CA GLN A 90 7.54 -2.44 -0.96
C GLN A 90 6.46 -1.50 -1.52
N HIS A 91 5.45 -1.16 -0.71
CA HIS A 91 4.36 -0.27 -1.12
C HIS A 91 4.81 1.15 -1.51
N ASN A 92 5.97 1.60 -1.00
CA ASN A 92 6.53 2.91 -1.35
C ASN A 92 7.24 2.93 -2.71
N THR A 93 7.56 1.77 -3.29
CA THR A 93 8.31 1.65 -4.55
C THR A 93 7.42 1.30 -5.75
N SER A 94 6.14 1.01 -5.50
CA SER A 94 5.16 0.71 -6.55
C SER A 94 4.94 1.92 -7.47
N GLN A 95 5.53 1.87 -8.65
CA GLN A 95 5.19 2.76 -9.78
C GLN A 95 3.72 2.50 -10.19
N PRO A 96 2.97 3.52 -10.62
CA PRO A 96 1.60 3.34 -11.11
C PRO A 96 1.62 2.61 -12.46
N GLY A 97 1.76 1.28 -12.43
CA GLY A 97 1.40 0.42 -13.55
C GLY A 97 -0.12 0.38 -13.72
N GLY A 98 -0.58 0.18 -14.96
CA GLY A 98 -2.00 0.16 -15.30
C GLY A 98 -2.82 -0.80 -14.44
N THR A 99 -4.11 -0.49 -14.30
CA THR A 99 -5.00 -1.15 -13.34
C THR A 99 -5.26 -2.62 -13.72
N ASP A 100 -4.72 -3.56 -12.93
CA ASP A 100 -5.01 -4.99 -13.03
C ASP A 100 -6.09 -5.36 -12.00
N TYR A 101 -7.33 -5.51 -12.47
CA TYR A 101 -8.46 -5.91 -11.61
C TYR A 101 -8.57 -7.44 -11.55
N ARG A 102 -8.71 -7.97 -10.34
CA ARG A 102 -8.93 -9.40 -10.06
C ARG A 102 -10.17 -9.55 -9.19
N GLU A 103 -10.96 -10.57 -9.48
CA GLU A 103 -12.07 -10.98 -8.62
C GLU A 103 -11.49 -11.71 -7.41
N VAL A 104 -11.86 -11.25 -6.22
CA VAL A 104 -11.41 -11.80 -4.94
C VAL A 104 -12.60 -11.97 -4.02
N ASP A 105 -12.62 -13.07 -3.27
CA ASP A 105 -13.59 -13.27 -2.21
C ASP A 105 -13.23 -12.37 -1.02
N LEU A 106 -14.13 -11.45 -0.68
CA LEU A 106 -13.91 -10.46 0.37
C LEU A 106 -13.77 -11.09 1.76
N ASP A 107 -14.42 -12.23 2.00
CA ASP A 107 -14.36 -12.94 3.28
C ASP A 107 -13.01 -13.62 3.53
N THR A 108 -12.18 -13.73 2.48
CA THR A 108 -10.85 -14.35 2.53
C THR A 108 -9.71 -13.34 2.68
N ILE A 109 -10.00 -12.03 2.65
CA ILE A 109 -8.97 -10.99 2.66
C ILE A 109 -8.47 -10.74 4.07
N ASP A 110 -7.18 -10.98 4.30
CA ASP A 110 -6.48 -10.51 5.50
C ASP A 110 -5.83 -9.14 5.25
N LEU A 111 -6.04 -8.20 6.17
CA LEU A 111 -5.60 -6.82 6.04
C LEU A 111 -4.46 -6.50 7.00
N SER A 112 -3.23 -6.44 6.47
CA SER A 112 -2.07 -5.97 7.24
C SER A 112 -2.03 -4.44 7.29
N ARG A 113 -2.29 -3.84 8.46
CA ARG A 113 -2.28 -2.38 8.70
C ARG A 113 -3.18 -1.56 7.75
N PRO A 114 -4.51 -1.78 7.75
CA PRO A 114 -5.42 -0.94 6.98
C PRO A 114 -5.34 0.52 7.45
N ARG A 115 -5.31 1.47 6.52
CA ARG A 115 -5.45 2.89 6.85
C ARG A 115 -6.93 3.22 6.98
N SER A 116 -7.30 3.93 8.05
CA SER A 116 -8.60 4.59 8.13
C SER A 116 -8.66 5.71 7.11
N VAL A 117 -9.76 5.77 6.37
CA VAL A 117 -10.03 6.84 5.39
C VAL A 117 -11.37 7.52 5.68
N GLY A 118 -12.23 6.94 6.53
CA GLY A 118 -13.60 7.42 6.74
C GLY A 118 -13.66 8.77 7.47
N ALA A 119 -13.25 8.79 8.74
CA ALA A 119 -13.33 9.99 9.56
C ALA A 119 -12.42 11.12 9.05
N GLU A 120 -11.27 10.75 8.50
CA GLU A 120 -10.30 11.67 7.91
C GLU A 120 -10.86 12.33 6.65
N HIS A 121 -11.54 11.57 5.78
CA HIS A 121 -12.16 12.12 4.57
C HIS A 121 -13.34 13.04 4.92
N VAL A 122 -14.21 12.62 5.85
CA VAL A 122 -15.31 13.47 6.32
C VAL A 122 -14.79 14.78 6.92
N SER A 123 -13.74 14.70 7.75
CA SER A 123 -13.11 15.88 8.34
C SER A 123 -12.49 16.79 7.27
N LEU A 124 -11.76 16.23 6.31
CA LEU A 124 -11.15 16.99 5.22
C LEU A 124 -12.21 17.70 4.37
N GLU A 125 -13.31 17.01 4.02
CA GLU A 125 -14.41 17.60 3.26
C GLU A 125 -15.13 18.69 4.06
N ALA A 126 -15.33 18.51 5.37
CA ALA A 126 -15.89 19.56 6.23
C ALA A 126 -15.00 20.81 6.26
N LEU A 127 -13.67 20.65 6.38
CA LEU A 127 -12.71 21.77 6.35
C LEU A 127 -12.70 22.48 4.98
N ARG A 128 -12.85 21.72 3.89
CA ARG A 128 -13.00 22.27 2.52
C ARG A 128 -14.30 23.05 2.37
N MET A 129 -15.42 22.54 2.86
CA MET A 129 -16.71 23.23 2.83
C MET A 129 -16.68 24.54 3.62
N LEU A 130 -15.98 24.58 4.75
CA LEU A 130 -15.77 25.79 5.55
C LEU A 130 -14.81 26.80 4.88
N GLY A 131 -14.20 26.43 3.75
CA GLY A 131 -13.22 27.25 3.05
C GLY A 131 -11.99 27.55 3.90
N LEU A 132 -11.66 26.67 4.84
CA LEU A 132 -10.61 26.92 5.83
C LEU A 132 -9.25 27.18 5.16
N GLU A 133 -8.96 26.48 4.06
CA GLU A 133 -7.73 26.70 3.28
C GLU A 133 -7.59 28.17 2.81
N LYS A 134 -8.68 28.80 2.39
CA LYS A 134 -8.67 30.20 1.94
C LYS A 134 -8.47 31.17 3.10
N LYS A 135 -9.18 30.95 4.20
CA LYS A 135 -9.06 31.77 5.43
C LYS A 135 -7.65 31.70 6.03
N LEU A 136 -7.03 30.51 6.03
CA LEU A 136 -5.66 30.34 6.50
C LEU A 136 -4.64 31.03 5.58
N ALA A 137 -4.86 30.99 4.25
CA ALA A 137 -4.03 31.71 3.29
C ALA A 137 -4.15 33.24 3.46
N GLU A 138 -5.34 33.76 3.73
CA GLU A 138 -5.58 35.17 4.06
C GLU A 138 -4.81 35.62 5.31
N LEU A 139 -4.64 34.72 6.28
CA LEU A 139 -3.87 34.96 7.51
C LEU A 139 -2.35 34.75 7.32
N GLY A 140 -1.89 34.49 6.09
CA GLY A 140 -0.46 34.35 5.77
C GLY A 140 0.14 32.99 6.11
N VAL A 141 -0.66 31.97 6.41
CA VAL A 141 -0.17 30.60 6.66
C VAL A 141 0.20 29.95 5.33
N GLN A 142 1.50 29.85 5.04
CA GLN A 142 2.01 29.22 3.82
C GLN A 142 1.96 27.69 3.92
N ARG A 143 1.77 27.02 2.77
CA ARG A 143 1.84 25.56 2.68
C ARG A 143 3.29 25.08 2.89
N THR A 144 3.60 24.59 4.08
CA THR A 144 4.79 23.76 4.29
C THR A 144 4.49 22.34 3.82
N THR A 145 4.85 22.04 2.57
CA THR A 145 4.66 20.71 2.00
C THR A 145 5.66 19.74 2.63
N ASN A 146 5.28 19.10 3.74
CA ASN A 146 6.00 17.92 4.21
C ASN A 146 5.80 16.82 3.17
N SER A 147 6.90 16.40 2.55
CA SER A 147 7.01 15.49 1.40
C SER A 147 6.59 14.03 1.66
N ARG A 148 5.66 13.78 2.60
CA ARG A 148 5.05 12.47 2.84
C ARG A 148 3.63 12.29 2.28
N CYS A 149 3.00 13.35 1.76
CA CYS A 149 1.71 13.23 1.05
C CYS A 149 1.92 13.46 -0.44
N HIS A 150 2.28 12.40 -1.17
CA HIS A 150 2.16 12.37 -2.63
C HIS A 150 1.08 11.36 -3.01
N ARG A 151 -0.09 11.89 -3.39
CA ARG A 151 -1.26 11.29 -4.09
C ARG A 151 -2.53 12.05 -3.62
N ASP A 152 -3.48 12.47 -4.43
CA ASP A 152 -3.88 12.23 -5.83
C ASP A 152 -4.70 13.45 -6.26
N ASP A 153 -4.37 14.10 -7.39
CA ASP A 153 -5.15 15.23 -7.92
C ASP A 153 -5.81 14.93 -9.28
N HIS A 154 -6.06 13.65 -9.58
CA HIS A 154 -6.61 13.21 -10.87
C HIS A 154 -8.08 12.79 -10.86
N ARG A 155 -8.85 13.06 -9.79
CA ARG A 155 -10.26 12.61 -9.70
C ARG A 155 -11.33 13.65 -10.04
N GLN A 156 -10.97 14.74 -10.75
CA GLN A 156 -11.94 15.72 -11.26
C GLN A 156 -12.07 15.61 -12.79
N SER A 157 -12.80 14.60 -13.28
CA SER A 157 -13.26 14.63 -14.70
C SER A 157 -14.52 13.78 -14.98
N LEU A 158 -15.02 12.96 -14.06
CA LEU A 158 -16.10 12.02 -14.37
C LEU A 158 -17.34 12.20 -13.49
N ARG A 159 -17.90 13.42 -13.41
CA ARG A 159 -19.28 13.62 -12.90
C ARG A 159 -19.96 14.82 -13.56
N THR A 160 -20.39 14.67 -14.81
CA THR A 160 -21.42 15.52 -15.43
C THR A 160 -22.12 14.80 -16.58
N ARG A 161 -22.86 13.73 -16.29
CA ARG A 161 -24.00 13.29 -17.12
C ARG A 161 -25.06 12.59 -16.26
N GLN A 162 -25.83 13.39 -15.54
CA GLN A 162 -27.16 13.01 -15.12
C GLN A 162 -28.06 14.21 -15.41
N ARG A 163 -28.60 14.24 -16.63
CA ARG A 163 -29.66 15.19 -17.01
C ARG A 163 -30.98 14.46 -16.83
N VAL A 164 -31.75 15.01 -15.90
CA VAL A 164 -33.11 14.68 -15.49
C VAL A 164 -34.02 14.53 -16.73
N GLY A 165 -34.69 13.38 -16.85
CA GLY A 165 -35.85 13.22 -17.72
C GLY A 165 -37.10 13.73 -16.97
N ASN A 166 -37.84 14.63 -17.58
CA ASN A 166 -39.12 15.12 -17.08
C ASN A 166 -40.22 14.68 -18.05
N PRO A 167 -41.35 14.10 -17.61
CA PRO A 167 -42.44 13.69 -18.48
C PRO A 167 -43.46 14.85 -18.65
N SER A 168 -43.97 15.05 -19.86
CA SER A 168 -45.12 15.94 -20.10
C SER A 168 -46.18 15.20 -20.92
N MET A 169 -47.37 15.10 -20.33
CA MET A 169 -48.60 14.61 -20.94
C MET A 169 -49.08 15.53 -22.10
N ALA A 170 -49.59 14.88 -23.16
CA ALA A 170 -50.83 15.09 -23.96
C ALA A 170 -51.58 16.47 -23.90
N PRO A 171 -52.35 16.89 -24.94
CA PRO A 171 -53.27 16.04 -25.71
C PRO A 171 -53.56 16.35 -27.21
N GLY A 172 -54.10 15.31 -27.87
CA GLY A 172 -55.18 15.25 -28.88
C GLY A 172 -55.46 16.34 -29.93
N SER A 173 -55.59 15.91 -31.20
CA SER A 173 -56.72 16.18 -32.15
C SER A 173 -56.22 15.91 -33.59
N LEU A 174 -56.55 14.77 -34.24
CA LEU A 174 -57.68 14.52 -35.16
C LEU A 174 -57.64 15.26 -36.52
N ARG A 175 -57.81 14.46 -37.60
CA ARG A 175 -58.24 14.77 -39.00
C ARG A 175 -57.19 15.44 -39.92
N THR A 176 -57.05 15.16 -41.22
CA THR A 176 -57.85 14.44 -42.25
C THR A 176 -57.02 14.34 -43.55
N GLY A 177 -57.28 13.30 -44.38
CA GLY A 177 -57.14 13.29 -45.87
C GLY A 177 -55.71 13.14 -46.42
N GLY A 178 -55.35 12.09 -47.17
CA GLY A 178 -55.73 11.81 -48.58
C GLY A 178 -54.83 12.62 -49.54
N ALA A 179 -54.38 12.19 -50.73
CA ALA A 179 -54.35 10.97 -51.50
C ALA A 179 -53.35 11.21 -52.67
N HIS A 180 -52.90 10.12 -53.33
CA HIS A 180 -52.22 10.05 -54.66
C HIS A 180 -50.82 10.70 -54.81
N ARG A 181 -49.73 9.96 -55.05
CA ARG A 181 -49.35 9.16 -56.26
C ARG A 181 -49.39 9.99 -57.55
N LEU A 182 -48.22 10.50 -57.96
CA LEU A 182 -47.48 10.17 -59.19
C LEU A 182 -46.02 10.62 -59.02
#